data_AF-A0A538M5F2-F1
#
_entry.id   AF-A0A538M5F2-F1
#
_cell.length_a   1.000
_cell.length_b   1.000
_cell.length_c   1.000
_cell.angle_alpha   90.00
_cell.angle_beta   90.00
_cell.angle_gamma   90.00
#
_symmetry.space_group_name_H-M   'P 1'
#
loop_
_entity.id
_entity.type
_entity.pdbx_description
1 polymer ?
#
loop_
_entity_poly.entity_id
_entity_poly.type
_entity_poly.pdbx_seq_one_letter_code
_entity_poly.pdbx_strand_id
1 'polypeptide(L)'
;MIFVAFLDAAWVATTATRELRSARDSLQRGASSLVEGRIDDARAAFVLANASADRAVSAMGHPTGRIGSELPVIGDDIRAVKAIGTASELGARAGSSLVRAAQAAGWHGSTAVSLGKGGPFPLTALEAAAPDLDAAASLLGQADATLTPIGLEGLITPVRDAVASARETLGANERVVGSAAALGHLLPTFLGGEGPRRYLL
;
A
#
# COMPACT_ATOMS: atom_id res chain seq x y z
N MET A 1 18.00 28.44 -23.97
CA MET A 1 17.97 27.79 -22.63
C MET A 1 16.58 27.26 -22.24
N ILE A 2 15.47 27.89 -22.63
CA ILE A 2 14.09 27.45 -22.29
C ILE A 2 13.73 26.04 -22.84
N PHE A 3 14.20 25.68 -24.04
CA PHE A 3 13.94 24.37 -24.64
C PHE A 3 14.55 23.18 -23.88
N VAL A 4 15.72 23.36 -23.26
CA VAL A 4 16.39 22.30 -22.49
C VAL A 4 15.63 22.03 -21.18
N ALA A 5 15.13 23.08 -20.54
CA ALA A 5 14.31 22.95 -19.33
C ALA A 5 12.96 22.26 -19.61
N PHE A 6 12.32 22.55 -20.75
CA PHE A 6 11.09 21.87 -21.17
C PHE A 6 11.31 20.40 -21.51
N LEU A 7 12.41 20.08 -22.20
CA LEU A 7 12.75 18.69 -22.53
C LEU A 7 13.06 17.88 -21.27
N ASP A 8 13.78 18.46 -20.32
CA ASP A 8 14.10 17.86 -19.03
C ASP A 8 12.85 17.67 -18.16
N ALA A 9 11.96 18.67 -18.08
CA ALA A 9 10.69 18.56 -17.38
C ALA A 9 9.77 17.48 -17.98
N ALA A 10 9.70 17.38 -19.31
CA ALA A 10 8.97 16.32 -20.00
C ALA A 10 9.57 14.93 -19.73
N TRP A 11 10.90 14.83 -19.68
CA TRP A 11 11.60 13.59 -19.35
C TRP A 11 11.37 13.16 -17.90
N VAL A 12 11.40 14.10 -16.95
CA VAL A 12 11.09 13.87 -15.54
C VAL A 12 9.64 13.39 -15.37
N ALA A 13 8.68 14.08 -16.00
CA ALA A 13 7.26 13.72 -15.92
C ALA A 13 6.95 12.34 -16.52
N THR A 14 7.59 12.01 -17.64
CA THR A 14 7.43 10.70 -18.29
C THR A 14 8.09 9.58 -17.47
N THR A 15 9.25 9.84 -16.88
CA THR A 15 9.94 8.89 -16.00
C THR A 15 9.14 8.64 -14.72
N ALA A 16 8.71 9.69 -14.03
CA ALA A 16 7.90 9.58 -12.82
C ALA A 16 6.60 8.80 -13.08
N THR A 17 5.88 9.11 -14.16
CA THR A 17 4.65 8.38 -14.54
C THR A 17 4.92 6.90 -14.81
N ARG A 18 6.02 6.56 -15.49
CA ARG A 18 6.40 5.16 -15.76
C ARG A 18 6.74 4.41 -14.47
N GLU A 19 7.52 5.02 -13.59
CA GLU A 19 7.91 4.43 -12.33
C GLU A 19 6.72 4.27 -11.37
N LEU A 20 5.79 5.23 -11.32
CA LEU A 20 4.54 5.10 -10.56
C LEU A 20 3.66 3.97 -11.10
N ARG A 21 3.57 3.82 -12.43
CA ARG A 21 2.85 2.70 -13.04
C ARG A 21 3.51 1.37 -12.68
N SER A 22 4.84 1.29 -12.75
CA SER A 22 5.61 0.12 -12.32
C SER A 22 5.38 -0.20 -10.83
N ALA A 23 5.33 0.81 -9.97
CA ALA A 23 5.03 0.66 -8.56
C ALA A 23 3.62 0.08 -8.36
N ARG A 24 2.61 0.66 -9.00
CA ARG A 24 1.22 0.16 -8.97
C ARG A 24 1.11 -1.29 -9.44
N ASP A 25 1.68 -1.63 -10.58
CA ASP A 25 1.61 -2.98 -11.14
C ASP A 25 2.30 -4.00 -10.21
N SER A 26 3.37 -3.58 -9.53
CA SER A 26 4.07 -4.40 -8.54
C SER A 26 3.29 -4.54 -7.23
N LEU A 27 2.61 -3.49 -6.76
CA LEU A 27 1.68 -3.55 -5.63
C LEU A 27 0.53 -4.53 -5.90
N GLN A 28 -0.10 -4.44 -7.09
CA GLN A 28 -1.19 -5.33 -7.47
C GLN A 28 -0.73 -6.80 -7.57
N ARG A 29 0.43 -7.05 -8.17
CA ARG A 29 1.04 -8.39 -8.20
C ARG A 29 1.37 -8.91 -6.80
N GLY A 30 1.87 -8.04 -5.92
CA GLY A 30 2.17 -8.38 -4.53
C GLY A 30 0.92 -8.79 -3.76
N ALA A 31 -0.15 -8.00 -3.88
CA ALA A 31 -1.44 -8.31 -3.27
C ALA A 31 -2.04 -9.62 -3.80
N SER A 32 -2.02 -9.85 -5.13
CA SER A 32 -2.49 -11.12 -5.72
C SER A 32 -1.68 -12.31 -5.21
N SER A 33 -0.35 -12.18 -5.21
CA SER A 33 0.54 -13.25 -4.74
C SER A 33 0.33 -13.56 -3.27
N LEU A 34 0.06 -12.53 -2.44
CA LEU A 34 -0.26 -12.71 -1.03
C LEU A 34 -1.58 -13.48 -0.84
N VAL A 35 -2.63 -13.11 -1.59
CA VAL A 35 -3.92 -13.83 -1.58
C VAL A 35 -3.76 -15.28 -2.02
N GLU A 36 -2.92 -15.54 -3.02
CA GLU A 36 -2.58 -16.87 -3.52
C GLU A 36 -1.60 -17.64 -2.63
N GLY A 37 -1.13 -17.04 -1.53
CA GLY A 37 -0.19 -17.69 -0.60
C GLY A 37 1.25 -17.77 -1.09
N ARG A 38 1.58 -17.14 -2.22
CA ARG A 38 2.93 -17.03 -2.76
C ARG A 38 3.69 -15.92 -2.03
N ILE A 39 4.04 -16.18 -0.77
CA ILE A 39 4.62 -15.20 0.16
C ILE A 39 5.93 -14.58 -0.36
N ASP A 40 6.82 -15.40 -0.92
CA ASP A 40 8.10 -14.91 -1.44
C ASP A 40 7.91 -14.02 -2.67
N ASP A 41 6.99 -14.39 -3.57
CA ASP A 41 6.63 -13.58 -4.73
C ASP A 41 5.98 -12.26 -4.31
N ALA A 42 5.11 -12.30 -3.28
CA ALA A 42 4.50 -11.11 -2.71
C ALA A 42 5.56 -10.16 -2.14
N ARG A 43 6.52 -10.71 -1.37
CA ARG A 43 7.63 -9.95 -0.80
C ARG A 43 8.46 -9.27 -1.89
N ALA A 44 8.86 -10.04 -2.91
CA ALA A 44 9.66 -9.52 -4.02
C ALA A 44 8.92 -8.40 -4.77
N ALA A 45 7.61 -8.57 -5.00
CA ALA A 45 6.78 -7.58 -5.66
C ALA A 45 6.64 -6.28 -4.83
N PHE A 46 6.46 -6.37 -3.51
CA PHE A 46 6.41 -5.18 -2.65
C PHE A 46 7.75 -4.44 -2.55
N VAL A 47 8.88 -5.17 -2.52
CA VAL A 47 10.21 -4.55 -2.59
C VAL A 47 10.40 -3.79 -3.90
N LEU A 48 10.00 -4.40 -5.03
CA LEU A 48 10.08 -3.74 -6.33
C LEU A 48 9.17 -2.51 -6.39
N ALA A 49 7.96 -2.60 -5.84
CA ALA A 49 7.05 -1.47 -5.75
C ALA A 49 7.65 -0.28 -4.99
N ASN A 50 8.28 -0.55 -3.84
CA ASN A 50 8.95 0.46 -3.03
C ASN A 50 10.08 1.14 -3.81
N ALA A 51 10.90 0.35 -4.50
CA ALA A 51 12.02 0.87 -5.29
C ALA A 51 11.53 1.73 -6.47
N SER A 52 10.44 1.35 -7.14
CA SER A 52 9.85 2.15 -8.22
C SER A 52 9.21 3.44 -7.70
N ALA A 53 8.53 3.40 -6.55
CA ALA A 53 7.97 4.59 -5.90
C ALA A 53 9.07 5.59 -5.51
N ASP A 54 10.16 5.12 -4.92
CA ASP A 54 11.30 5.94 -4.52
C ASP A 54 11.99 6.60 -5.73
N ARG A 55 12.16 5.86 -6.83
CA ARG A 55 12.66 6.43 -8.10
C ARG A 55 11.74 7.50 -8.67
N ALA A 56 10.42 7.30 -8.60
CA ALA A 56 9.47 8.31 -9.04
C ALA A 56 9.57 9.61 -8.21
N VAL A 57 9.63 9.48 -6.87
CA VAL A 57 9.78 10.62 -5.96
C VAL A 57 11.09 11.36 -6.21
N SER A 58 12.19 10.61 -6.34
CA SER A 58 13.52 11.14 -6.59
C SER A 58 13.60 11.90 -7.92
N ALA A 59 12.98 11.37 -8.99
CA ALA A 59 12.92 12.04 -10.29
C ALA A 59 12.28 13.43 -10.20
N MET A 60 11.27 13.61 -9.34
CA MET A 60 10.60 14.89 -9.10
C MET A 60 11.34 15.83 -8.12
N GLY A 61 12.37 15.34 -7.43
CA GLY A 61 13.19 16.11 -6.49
C GLY A 61 14.33 16.88 -7.15
N HIS A 62 14.61 16.65 -8.44
CA HIS A 62 15.75 17.26 -9.12
C HIS A 62 15.61 18.80 -9.29
N PRO A 63 16.73 19.55 -9.17
CA PRO A 63 16.73 21.02 -9.10
C PRO A 63 16.15 21.72 -10.34
N THR A 64 16.10 21.06 -11.49
CA THR A 64 15.52 21.58 -12.74
C THR A 64 14.01 21.77 -12.66
N GLY A 65 13.32 21.04 -11.77
CA GLY A 65 11.89 21.21 -11.51
C GLY A 65 11.50 22.49 -10.76
N ARG A 66 12.46 23.20 -10.12
CA ARG A 66 12.17 24.47 -9.42
C ARG A 66 11.81 25.62 -10.37
N ILE A 67 12.15 25.51 -11.66
CA ILE A 67 11.90 26.59 -12.63
C ILE A 67 10.42 26.59 -13.08
N GLY A 68 9.69 25.50 -12.86
CA GLY A 68 8.27 25.38 -13.22
C GLY A 68 7.26 25.73 -12.11
N SER A 69 7.69 25.90 -10.86
CA SER A 69 6.79 26.05 -9.70
C SER A 69 6.12 27.42 -9.56
N GLU A 70 6.47 28.39 -10.40
CA GLU A 70 5.86 29.73 -10.43
C GLU A 70 4.50 29.75 -11.17
N LEU A 71 4.18 28.67 -11.91
CA LEU A 71 2.87 28.50 -12.56
C LEU A 71 1.97 27.62 -11.68
N PRO A 72 0.82 28.13 -11.19
CA PRO A 72 -0.05 27.41 -10.25
C PRO A 72 -0.43 26.00 -10.72
N VAL A 73 -0.74 25.84 -12.02
CA VAL A 73 -1.12 24.57 -12.64
C VAL A 73 0.01 23.52 -12.55
N ILE A 74 1.26 23.93 -12.82
CA ILE A 74 2.41 23.01 -12.80
C ILE A 74 2.76 22.62 -11.35
N GLY A 75 2.59 23.53 -10.41
CA GLY A 75 2.81 23.27 -8.98
C GLY A 75 1.86 22.22 -8.41
N ASP A 76 0.58 22.26 -8.81
CA ASP A 76 -0.43 21.31 -8.37
C ASP A 76 -0.16 19.89 -8.87
N ASP A 77 0.21 19.75 -10.14
CA ASP A 77 0.59 18.46 -10.73
C ASP A 77 1.84 17.86 -10.04
N ILE A 78 2.88 18.67 -9.78
CA ILE A 78 4.08 18.19 -9.08
C ILE A 78 3.74 17.71 -7.66
N ARG A 79 2.89 18.44 -6.94
CA ARG A 79 2.44 18.05 -5.59
C ARG A 79 1.64 16.75 -5.65
N ALA A 80 0.74 16.60 -6.63
CA ALA A 80 -0.06 15.40 -6.82
C ALA A 80 0.82 14.17 -7.11
N VAL A 81 1.78 14.28 -8.04
CA VAL A 81 2.66 13.15 -8.38
C VAL A 81 3.55 12.77 -7.19
N LYS A 82 4.07 13.74 -6.42
CA LYS A 82 4.79 13.46 -5.16
C LYS A 82 3.91 12.73 -4.15
N ALA A 83 2.67 13.16 -3.97
CA ALA A 83 1.73 12.50 -3.07
C ALA A 83 1.45 11.05 -3.51
N ILE A 84 1.30 10.78 -4.81
CA ILE A 84 1.14 9.41 -5.33
C ILE A 84 2.39 8.56 -5.06
N GLY A 85 3.59 9.12 -5.23
CA GLY A 85 4.85 8.46 -4.91
C GLY A 85 4.93 8.05 -3.44
N THR A 86 4.70 9.00 -2.54
CA THR A 86 4.68 8.74 -1.09
C THR A 86 3.61 7.71 -0.70
N ALA A 87 2.40 7.81 -1.26
CA ALA A 87 1.33 6.86 -0.99
C ALA A 87 1.68 5.44 -1.49
N SER A 88 2.39 5.33 -2.62
CA SER A 88 2.86 4.05 -3.17
C SER A 88 3.93 3.42 -2.29
N GLU A 89 4.85 4.24 -1.74
CA GLU A 89 5.86 3.79 -0.78
C GLU A 89 5.22 3.26 0.51
N LEU A 90 4.28 4.01 1.08
CA LEU A 90 3.51 3.60 2.25
C LEU A 90 2.73 2.29 1.98
N GLY A 91 2.11 2.18 0.80
CA GLY A 91 1.43 0.96 0.36
C GLY A 91 2.37 -0.25 0.24
N ALA A 92 3.61 -0.06 -0.23
CA ALA A 92 4.61 -1.12 -0.32
C ALA A 92 5.10 -1.58 1.06
N ARG A 93 5.29 -0.63 1.99
CA ARG A 93 5.60 -0.92 3.40
C ARG A 93 4.44 -1.64 4.10
N ALA A 94 3.20 -1.26 3.80
CA ALA A 94 2.01 -1.96 4.29
C ALA A 94 1.99 -3.41 3.78
N GLY A 95 2.20 -3.61 2.48
CA GLY A 95 2.31 -4.94 1.87
C GLY A 95 3.41 -5.81 2.50
N SER A 96 4.56 -5.21 2.84
CA SER A 96 5.63 -5.91 3.56
C SER A 96 5.22 -6.34 4.97
N SER A 97 4.39 -5.55 5.65
CA SER A 97 3.83 -5.90 6.96
C SER A 97 2.79 -7.03 6.82
N LEU A 98 1.93 -6.96 5.79
CA LEU A 98 1.00 -8.06 5.48
C LEU A 98 1.71 -9.37 5.15
N VAL A 99 2.87 -9.34 4.49
CA VAL A 99 3.72 -10.52 4.26
C VAL A 99 4.19 -11.13 5.58
N ARG A 100 4.63 -10.31 6.55
CA ARG A 100 5.03 -10.81 7.88
C ARG A 100 3.85 -11.36 8.66
N ALA A 101 2.70 -10.69 8.62
CA ALA A 101 1.46 -11.18 9.22
C ALA A 101 1.06 -12.55 8.64
N ALA A 102 1.14 -12.70 7.31
CA ALA A 102 0.86 -13.96 6.62
C ALA A 102 1.86 -15.07 7.02
N GLN A 103 3.14 -14.75 7.16
CA GLN A 103 4.15 -15.71 7.64
C GLN A 103 3.89 -16.14 9.09
N ALA A 104 3.58 -15.20 9.97
CA ALA A 104 3.26 -15.49 11.38
C ALA A 104 1.98 -16.33 11.51
N ALA A 105 0.99 -16.08 10.65
CA ALA A 105 -0.24 -16.84 10.57
C ALA A 105 -0.07 -18.23 9.91
N GLY A 106 1.09 -18.52 9.31
CA GLY A 106 1.31 -19.73 8.52
C GLY A 106 0.49 -19.78 7.23
N TRP A 107 0.15 -18.62 6.65
CA TRP A 107 -0.70 -18.53 5.45
C TRP A 107 -0.01 -19.07 4.20
N HIS A 108 -0.75 -19.88 3.44
CA HIS A 108 -0.28 -20.60 2.26
C HIS A 108 -1.30 -20.58 1.10
N GLY A 109 -2.25 -19.62 1.13
CA GLY A 109 -3.11 -19.36 -0.03
C GLY A 109 -4.32 -20.28 -0.09
N SER A 110 -5.33 -19.99 0.73
CA SER A 110 -6.63 -20.63 0.61
C SER A 110 -7.74 -19.60 0.71
N THR A 111 -8.50 -19.40 -0.36
CA THR A 111 -9.73 -18.57 -0.40
C THR A 111 -10.83 -19.10 0.51
N ALA A 112 -10.76 -20.38 0.87
CA ALA A 112 -11.43 -20.89 2.04
C ALA A 112 -10.47 -20.70 3.21
N VAL A 113 -10.87 -19.97 4.25
CA VAL A 113 -10.45 -20.36 5.60
C VAL A 113 -10.64 -21.86 5.63
N SER A 114 -9.55 -22.63 5.64
CA SER A 114 -9.64 -24.04 5.96
C SER A 114 -10.03 -24.04 7.43
N LEU A 115 -11.33 -23.86 7.66
CA LEU A 115 -12.11 -24.45 8.74
C LEU A 115 -12.02 -25.95 8.51
N GLY A 116 -10.79 -26.46 8.52
CA GLY A 116 -10.45 -27.84 8.32
C GLY A 116 -11.00 -28.55 9.53
N LYS A 117 -12.11 -29.25 9.31
CA LYS A 117 -12.47 -30.48 10.02
C LYS A 117 -12.03 -30.49 11.50
N GLY A 118 -12.68 -29.69 12.33
CA GLY A 118 -12.64 -29.86 13.80
C GLY A 118 -11.28 -29.68 14.49
N GLY A 119 -10.29 -29.01 13.88
CA GLY A 119 -9.05 -28.63 14.57
C GLY A 119 -9.18 -27.32 15.37
N PRO A 120 -8.44 -27.12 16.47
CA PRO A 120 -8.47 -25.88 17.22
C PRO A 120 -8.03 -24.71 16.33
N PHE A 121 -8.84 -23.64 16.30
CA PHE A 121 -8.49 -22.40 15.64
C PHE A 121 -7.16 -21.88 16.22
N PRO A 122 -6.12 -21.62 15.42
CA PRO A 122 -4.82 -21.24 15.93
C PRO A 122 -4.84 -19.78 16.38
N LEU A 123 -5.47 -19.50 17.54
CA LEU A 123 -5.53 -18.17 18.15
C LEU A 123 -4.13 -17.55 18.26
N THR A 124 -3.13 -18.35 18.63
CA THR A 124 -1.75 -17.91 18.75
C THR A 124 -1.15 -17.41 17.44
N ALA A 125 -1.55 -17.99 16.31
CA ALA A 125 -1.09 -17.56 14.99
C ALA A 125 -1.76 -16.23 14.58
N LEU A 126 -3.01 -16.02 14.98
CA LEU A 126 -3.71 -14.76 14.78
C LEU A 126 -3.15 -13.64 15.68
N GLU A 127 -2.87 -13.94 16.95
CA GLU A 127 -2.23 -13.03 17.90
C GLU A 127 -0.83 -12.62 17.42
N ALA A 128 -0.06 -13.56 16.87
CA ALA A 128 1.26 -13.28 16.30
C ALA A 128 1.18 -12.40 15.04
N ALA A 129 0.10 -12.49 14.26
CA ALA A 129 -0.12 -11.70 13.04
C ALA A 129 -0.72 -10.31 13.31
N ALA A 130 -1.44 -10.13 14.41
CA ALA A 130 -2.13 -8.89 14.77
C ALA A 130 -1.28 -7.61 14.69
N PRO A 131 -0.06 -7.53 15.29
CA PRO A 131 0.71 -6.29 15.26
C PRO A 131 1.13 -5.87 13.84
N ASP A 132 1.39 -6.83 12.95
CA ASP A 132 1.73 -6.54 11.55
C ASP A 132 0.50 -6.16 10.72
N LEU A 133 -0.70 -6.66 11.08
CA LEU A 133 -1.97 -6.22 10.48
C LEU A 133 -2.29 -4.77 10.88
N ASP A 134 -2.09 -4.41 12.15
CA ASP A 134 -2.28 -3.04 12.64
C ASP A 134 -1.30 -2.07 11.97
N ALA A 135 -0.03 -2.46 11.86
CA ALA A 135 0.98 -1.69 11.16
C ALA A 135 0.59 -1.47 9.68
N ALA A 136 0.09 -2.51 9.00
CA ALA A 136 -0.39 -2.39 7.64
C ALA A 136 -1.60 -1.44 7.53
N ALA A 137 -2.59 -1.56 8.42
CA ALA A 137 -3.76 -0.67 8.45
C ALA A 137 -3.36 0.79 8.67
N SER A 138 -2.46 1.05 9.63
CA SER A 138 -1.94 2.39 9.91
C SER A 138 -1.20 3.00 8.70
N LEU A 139 -0.38 2.22 8.01
CA LEU A 139 0.34 2.68 6.83
C LEU A 139 -0.60 2.99 5.65
N LEU A 140 -1.65 2.20 5.45
CA LEU A 140 -2.67 2.46 4.42
C LEU A 140 -3.47 3.73 4.75
N GLY A 141 -3.85 3.95 6.01
CA GLY A 141 -4.50 5.20 6.42
C GLY A 141 -3.61 6.43 6.25
N GLN A 142 -2.30 6.32 6.52
CA GLN A 142 -1.34 7.40 6.23
C GLN A 142 -1.20 7.68 4.72
N ALA A 143 -1.23 6.63 3.90
CA ALA A 143 -1.21 6.77 2.45
C ALA A 143 -2.47 7.52 1.96
N ASP A 144 -3.64 7.24 2.55
CA ASP A 144 -4.89 7.90 2.17
C ASP A 144 -4.85 9.37 2.55
N ALA A 145 -4.45 9.66 3.80
CA ALA A 145 -4.26 11.01 4.31
C ALA A 145 -3.25 11.84 3.49
N THR A 146 -2.31 11.20 2.79
CA THR A 146 -1.39 11.87 1.86
C THR A 146 -2.08 12.27 0.56
N LEU A 147 -3.03 11.48 0.09
CA LEU A 147 -3.76 11.74 -1.15
C LEU A 147 -4.98 12.64 -0.94
N THR A 148 -5.69 12.58 0.19
CA THR A 148 -6.93 13.34 0.45
C THR A 148 -6.82 14.86 0.21
N PRO A 149 -5.72 15.55 0.57
CA PRO A 149 -5.60 17.00 0.37
C PRO A 149 -5.43 17.42 -1.09
N ILE A 150 -5.15 16.48 -2.01
CA ILE A 150 -4.94 16.76 -3.42
C ILE A 150 -6.27 17.08 -4.10
N GLY A 151 -6.50 18.34 -4.45
CA GLY A 151 -7.64 18.74 -5.30
C GLY A 151 -7.52 18.09 -6.68
N LEU A 152 -8.64 17.63 -7.24
CA LEU A 152 -8.67 17.08 -8.59
C LEU A 152 -8.88 18.19 -9.64
N GLU A 153 -9.47 19.31 -9.21
CA GLU A 153 -9.61 20.52 -9.99
C GLU A 153 -8.23 21.14 -10.26
N GLY A 154 -8.00 21.62 -11.49
CA GLY A 154 -6.73 22.24 -11.87
C GLY A 154 -5.63 21.27 -12.29
N LEU A 155 -5.72 19.98 -11.92
CA LEU A 155 -4.80 18.95 -12.42
C LEU A 155 -5.05 18.66 -13.90
N ILE A 156 -3.97 18.37 -14.63
CA ILE A 156 -4.10 17.82 -15.98
C ILE A 156 -4.71 16.41 -15.93
N THR A 157 -5.49 16.05 -16.94
CA THR A 157 -6.26 14.79 -16.99
C THR A 157 -5.43 13.56 -16.59
N PRO A 158 -4.20 13.34 -17.11
CA PRO A 158 -3.42 12.16 -16.74
C PRO A 158 -3.07 12.08 -15.24
N VAL A 159 -2.79 13.22 -14.61
CA VAL A 159 -2.45 13.28 -13.18
C VAL A 159 -3.71 13.11 -12.34
N ARG A 160 -4.80 13.76 -12.74
CA ARG A 160 -6.12 13.60 -12.11
C ARG A 160 -6.55 12.14 -12.07
N ASP A 161 -6.48 11.45 -13.20
CA ASP A 161 -6.89 10.05 -13.31
C ASP A 161 -6.00 9.14 -12.44
N ALA A 162 -4.71 9.45 -12.36
CA ALA A 162 -3.78 8.73 -11.49
C ALA A 162 -4.11 8.91 -10.01
N VAL A 163 -4.40 10.15 -9.55
CA VAL A 163 -4.81 10.42 -8.17
C VAL A 163 -6.12 9.72 -7.85
N ALA A 164 -7.12 9.83 -8.73
CA ALA A 164 -8.43 9.20 -8.53
C ALA A 164 -8.32 7.67 -8.42
N SER A 165 -7.57 7.05 -9.33
CA SER A 165 -7.36 5.59 -9.32
C SER A 165 -6.57 5.11 -8.09
N ALA A 166 -5.60 5.90 -7.62
CA ALA A 166 -4.85 5.62 -6.41
C ALA A 166 -5.75 5.63 -5.17
N ARG A 167 -6.59 6.66 -5.01
CA ARG A 167 -7.56 6.77 -3.90
C ARG A 167 -8.54 5.60 -3.88
N GLU A 168 -9.10 5.24 -5.03
CA GLU A 168 -10.04 4.12 -5.13
C GLU A 168 -9.40 2.80 -4.69
N THR A 169 -8.21 2.51 -5.20
CA THR A 169 -7.47 1.28 -4.86
C THR A 169 -7.11 1.24 -3.38
N LEU A 170 -6.67 2.38 -2.83
CA LEU A 170 -6.23 2.47 -1.45
C LEU A 170 -7.38 2.33 -0.45
N GLY A 171 -8.49 3.03 -0.69
CA GLY A 171 -9.68 2.93 0.16
C GLY A 171 -10.35 1.56 0.12
N ALA A 172 -10.17 0.78 -0.96
CA ALA A 172 -10.56 -0.63 -0.99
C ALA A 172 -9.66 -1.49 -0.09
N ASN A 173 -8.34 -1.33 -0.20
CA ASN A 173 -7.36 -2.08 0.57
C ASN A 173 -7.43 -1.77 2.07
N GLU A 174 -7.56 -0.50 2.44
CA GLU A 174 -7.67 -0.07 3.84
C GLU A 174 -8.88 -0.71 4.53
N ARG A 175 -10.05 -0.72 3.88
CA ARG A 175 -11.26 -1.36 4.45
C ARG A 175 -11.06 -2.85 4.70
N VAL A 176 -10.42 -3.56 3.77
CA VAL A 176 -10.16 -5.00 3.91
C VAL A 176 -9.18 -5.26 5.04
N VAL A 177 -8.04 -4.57 5.06
CA VAL A 177 -7.00 -4.77 6.08
C VAL A 177 -7.46 -4.30 7.46
N GLY A 178 -8.15 -3.17 7.54
CA GLY A 178 -8.74 -2.67 8.79
C GLY A 178 -9.79 -3.61 9.36
N SER A 179 -10.61 -4.23 8.51
CA SER A 179 -11.55 -5.27 8.96
C SER A 179 -10.82 -6.50 9.50
N ALA A 180 -9.74 -6.92 8.85
CA ALA A 180 -8.92 -8.05 9.30
C ALA A 180 -8.23 -7.76 10.65
N ALA A 181 -7.68 -6.56 10.82
CA ALA A 181 -7.08 -6.10 12.07
C ALA A 181 -8.10 -6.07 13.22
N ALA A 182 -9.28 -5.48 12.98
CA ALA A 182 -10.37 -5.44 13.96
C ALA A 182 -10.83 -6.84 14.37
N LEU A 183 -10.96 -7.77 13.42
CA LEU A 183 -11.28 -9.18 13.72
C LEU A 183 -10.18 -9.85 14.54
N GLY A 184 -8.90 -9.56 14.24
CA GLY A 184 -7.74 -10.06 14.99
C GLY A 184 -7.78 -9.70 16.47
N HIS A 185 -8.27 -8.51 16.81
CA HIS A 185 -8.44 -8.07 18.20
C HIS A 185 -9.71 -8.60 18.88
N LEU A 186 -10.81 -8.74 18.12
CA LEU A 186 -12.10 -9.14 18.69
C LEU A 186 -12.19 -10.66 18.92
N LEU A 187 -11.63 -11.47 18.02
CA LEU A 187 -11.73 -12.94 18.08
C LEU A 187 -11.18 -13.57 19.37
N PRO A 188 -10.00 -13.17 19.91
CA PRO A 188 -9.47 -13.74 21.15
C PRO A 188 -10.40 -13.53 22.35
N THR A 189 -11.04 -12.36 22.43
CA THR A 189 -11.97 -12.02 23.52
C THR A 189 -13.23 -12.88 23.46
N PHE A 190 -13.77 -13.13 22.25
CA PHE A 190 -14.95 -13.98 22.07
C PHE A 190 -14.67 -15.48 22.22
N LEU A 191 -13.44 -15.92 21.98
CA LEU A 191 -13.02 -17.32 22.09
C LEU A 191 -12.43 -17.68 23.47
N GLY A 192 -12.55 -16.77 24.46
CA GLY A 192 -12.21 -17.03 25.85
C GLY A 192 -10.71 -16.97 26.16
N GLY A 193 -9.98 -16.06 25.53
CA GLY A 193 -8.52 -15.87 25.70
C GLY A 193 -8.04 -15.58 27.13
N GLU A 194 -8.91 -15.16 28.05
CA GLU A 194 -8.52 -14.74 29.41
C GLU A 194 -8.99 -15.64 30.57
N GLY A 195 -9.41 -16.89 30.33
CA GLY A 195 -9.90 -17.79 31.39
C GLY A 195 -9.14 -19.12 31.51
N PRO A 196 -8.74 -19.59 32.73
CA PRO A 196 -8.13 -20.91 32.89
C PRO A 196 -9.13 -22.00 32.48
N ARG A 197 -8.77 -22.76 31.43
CA ARG A 197 -9.58 -23.85 30.87
C ARG A 197 -9.68 -25.00 31.87
N ARG A 198 -10.74 -25.03 32.67
CA ARG A 198 -11.12 -26.24 33.41
C ARG A 198 -12.03 -27.09 32.53
N TYR A 199 -11.43 -28.05 31.84
CA TYR A 199 -12.17 -29.16 31.23
C TYR A 199 -12.87 -29.89 32.37
N LEU A 200 -14.19 -29.81 32.42
CA LEU A 200 -14.99 -30.64 33.31
C LEU A 200 -14.85 -32.08 32.81
N LEU A 201 -14.21 -32.91 33.65
CA LEU A 201 -14.16 -34.37 33.54
C LEU A 201 -15.56 -34.97 33.68
#